data_AF-A0A5A5U3V7-F1
#
_entry.id   AF-A0A5A5U3V7-F1
#
_cell.length_a   1.000
_cell.length_b   1.000
_cell.length_c   1.000
_cell.angle_alpha   90.00
_cell.angle_beta   90.00
_cell.angle_gamma   90.00
#
_symmetry.space_group_name_H-M   'P 1'
#
loop_
_entity.id
_entity.type
_entity.pdbx_description
1 polymer ?
#
loop_
_entity_poly.entity_id
_entity_poly.type
_entity_poly.pdbx_seq_one_letter_code
_entity_poly.pdbx_strand_id
1 'polypeptide(L)'
;MARKRTYNRRNQPQNKILSVLILVAVIGFYLWQNNQASHSNQGATSTKPFSSAVAADNQALLNLKWDGTLDGDVVHINSDKATFTNVEMGETFPSQGSKLRPVDGLSLSPLDNLGRSQQGNFIASRSAMDKVTKRPDRIGYDVRPSGWFINDRFDGTKWVGGYHNNPNVKLGNSKQALWNKSHIVGYQFFGMPTMVTENMTTGTRVENAYPGQLVAEDDIRNAIKKHPNIMIRGQVTPLYIGTERLPRGVHYMAKSIQDNGKILNLNYWIFNVQPGITIDYQTGKATIQKSAK
;
A
#
# COMPACT_ATOMS: atom_id res chain seq x y z
N MET A 1 -54.11 -17.53 -33.18
CA MET A 1 -54.64 -16.74 -32.06
C MET A 1 -53.89 -17.11 -30.79
N ALA A 2 -52.92 -16.28 -30.36
CA ALA A 2 -52.05 -16.55 -29.22
C ALA A 2 -52.59 -15.90 -27.93
N ARG A 3 -52.81 -16.70 -26.87
CA ARG A 3 -53.23 -16.23 -25.54
C ARG A 3 -52.05 -15.56 -24.82
N LYS A 4 -52.16 -14.26 -24.52
CA LYS A 4 -51.24 -13.52 -23.66
C LYS A 4 -51.27 -14.09 -22.22
N ARG A 5 -50.10 -14.45 -21.67
CA ARG A 5 -49.90 -14.67 -20.24
C ARG A 5 -49.47 -13.34 -19.60
N THR A 6 -50.26 -12.82 -18.68
CA THR A 6 -49.93 -11.67 -17.83
C THR A 6 -49.08 -12.13 -16.64
N TYR A 7 -47.91 -11.52 -16.45
CA TYR A 7 -47.05 -11.74 -15.29
C TYR A 7 -47.30 -10.64 -14.25
N ASN A 8 -47.91 -10.99 -13.12
CA ASN A 8 -48.08 -10.07 -12.00
C ASN A 8 -46.75 -9.88 -11.27
N ARG A 9 -46.23 -8.65 -11.29
CA ARG A 9 -45.05 -8.24 -10.52
C ARG A 9 -45.44 -8.15 -9.04
N ARG A 10 -44.93 -9.06 -8.20
CA ARG A 10 -44.97 -8.91 -6.73
C ARG A 10 -43.96 -7.83 -6.33
N ASN A 11 -44.43 -6.78 -5.67
CA ASN A 11 -43.57 -5.76 -5.06
C ASN A 11 -42.77 -6.37 -3.91
N GLN A 12 -41.44 -6.26 -3.95
CA GLN A 12 -40.58 -6.57 -2.81
C GLN A 12 -40.73 -5.47 -1.73
N PRO A 13 -40.81 -5.83 -0.43
CA PRO A 13 -40.86 -4.85 0.64
C PRO A 13 -39.51 -4.11 0.76
N GLN A 14 -39.57 -2.78 0.83
CA GLN A 14 -38.42 -1.93 1.08
C GLN A 14 -37.84 -2.21 2.47
N ASN A 15 -36.69 -2.87 2.52
CA ASN A 15 -35.95 -3.16 3.75
C ASN A 15 -35.36 -1.86 4.33
N LYS A 16 -36.15 -1.14 5.15
CA LYS A 16 -35.71 0.07 5.89
C LYS A 16 -34.50 -0.17 6.81
N ILE A 17 -34.21 -1.42 7.15
CA ILE A 17 -33.02 -1.83 7.93
C ILE A 17 -31.73 -1.68 7.12
N LEU A 18 -31.78 -1.89 5.79
CA LEU A 18 -30.61 -1.74 4.92
C LEU A 18 -30.23 -0.25 4.75
N SER A 19 -31.22 0.63 4.68
CA SER A 19 -31.01 2.08 4.60
C SER A 19 -30.38 2.65 5.89
N VAL A 20 -30.75 2.11 7.06
CA VAL A 20 -30.15 2.52 8.35
C VAL A 20 -28.70 2.02 8.47
N LEU A 21 -28.40 0.80 8.03
CA LEU A 21 -27.02 0.29 8.00
C LEU A 21 -26.13 1.08 7.02
N ILE A 22 -26.68 1.47 5.86
CA ILE A 22 -26.00 2.35 4.91
C ILE A 22 -25.79 3.75 5.53
N LEU A 23 -26.77 4.30 6.25
CA LEU A 23 -26.61 5.60 6.91
C LEU A 23 -25.56 5.56 8.02
N VAL A 24 -25.54 4.50 8.85
CA VAL A 24 -24.53 4.32 9.91
C VAL A 24 -23.14 4.10 9.32
N ALA A 25 -23.01 3.40 8.18
CA ALA A 25 -21.75 3.25 7.48
C ALA A 25 -21.28 4.56 6.82
N VAL A 26 -22.19 5.37 6.27
CA VAL A 26 -21.89 6.69 5.69
C VAL A 26 -21.50 7.69 6.78
N ILE A 27 -22.18 7.70 7.93
CA ILE A 27 -21.83 8.53 9.08
C ILE A 27 -20.51 8.05 9.70
N GLY A 28 -20.29 6.74 9.80
CA GLY A 28 -19.02 6.17 10.26
C GLY A 28 -17.85 6.52 9.33
N PHE A 29 -18.07 6.54 8.01
CA PHE A 29 -17.06 6.95 7.03
C PHE A 29 -16.82 8.47 7.05
N TYR A 30 -17.87 9.28 7.18
CA TYR A 30 -17.75 10.74 7.32
C TYR A 30 -17.04 11.13 8.63
N LEU A 31 -17.35 10.44 9.74
CA LEU A 31 -16.66 10.61 11.02
C LEU A 31 -15.21 10.11 10.96
N TRP A 32 -14.90 9.04 10.22
CA TRP A 32 -13.53 8.57 10.01
C TRP A 32 -12.72 9.54 9.14
N GLN A 33 -13.30 10.04 8.05
CA GLN A 33 -12.66 11.03 7.17
C GLN A 33 -12.45 12.37 7.89
N ASN A 34 -13.42 12.84 8.68
CA ASN A 34 -13.26 14.03 9.51
C ASN A 34 -12.32 13.80 10.70
N ASN A 35 -12.25 12.59 11.28
CA ASN A 35 -11.24 12.28 12.30
C ASN A 35 -9.83 12.27 11.71
N GLN A 36 -9.64 11.86 10.45
CA GLN A 36 -8.34 12.02 9.78
C GLN A 36 -7.98 13.48 9.52
N ALA A 37 -8.96 14.35 9.23
CA ALA A 37 -8.75 15.80 9.16
C ALA A 37 -8.46 16.44 10.53
N SER A 38 -8.98 15.85 11.62
CA SER A 38 -8.88 16.38 12.99
C SER A 38 -7.57 16.01 13.71
N HIS A 39 -6.72 15.16 13.13
CA HIS A 39 -5.37 14.90 13.65
C HIS A 39 -4.33 15.96 13.25
N SER A 40 -4.74 17.03 12.56
CA SER A 40 -3.83 18.09 12.12
C SER A 40 -3.71 19.29 13.06
N ASN A 41 -4.42 19.33 14.20
CA ASN A 41 -4.29 20.45 15.14
C ASN A 41 -4.70 20.08 16.58
N GLN A 42 -3.78 19.50 17.37
CA GLN A 42 -3.61 19.80 18.80
C GLN A 42 -2.18 19.45 19.27
N GLY A 43 -1.42 20.47 19.69
CA GLY A 43 -0.57 20.44 20.89
C GLY A 43 0.74 19.64 20.90
N ALA A 44 1.84 20.31 20.57
CA ALA A 44 3.18 20.23 21.18
C ALA A 44 3.80 18.85 21.54
N THR A 45 4.75 18.44 20.68
CA THR A 45 6.08 17.88 21.00
C THR A 45 6.18 16.70 21.98
N SER A 46 6.14 15.50 21.38
CA SER A 46 7.18 14.49 21.57
C SER A 46 7.33 13.68 20.26
N THR A 47 7.59 14.37 19.14
CA THR A 47 8.00 13.70 17.91
C THR A 47 9.45 13.26 18.09
N LYS A 48 9.67 12.04 18.58
CA LYS A 48 10.96 11.42 18.32
C LYS A 48 11.13 11.39 16.79
N PRO A 49 12.27 11.85 16.26
CA PRO A 49 12.50 11.78 14.83
C PRO A 49 12.48 10.30 14.41
N PHE A 50 11.95 10.01 13.22
CA PHE A 50 12.11 8.70 12.60
C PHE A 50 13.58 8.28 12.65
N SER A 51 13.81 6.98 12.76
CA SER A 51 15.19 6.45 12.73
C SER A 51 15.88 6.83 11.43
N SER A 52 17.20 7.05 11.47
CA SER A 52 17.99 7.40 10.29
C SER A 52 19.16 6.43 10.10
N ALA A 53 19.49 6.11 8.85
CA ALA A 53 20.61 5.24 8.50
C ALA A 53 21.25 5.62 7.16
N VAL A 54 22.42 5.04 6.90
CA VAL A 54 23.09 5.09 5.59
C VAL A 54 23.05 3.69 5.00
N ALA A 55 22.67 3.59 3.73
CA ALA A 55 22.67 2.35 2.98
C ALA A 55 23.16 2.61 1.56
N ALA A 56 24.20 1.88 1.14
CA ALA A 56 24.78 2.03 -0.19
C ALA A 56 23.89 1.44 -1.28
N ASP A 57 23.14 0.37 -0.94
CA ASP A 57 22.29 -0.37 -1.87
C ASP A 57 21.15 -1.09 -1.13
N ASN A 58 20.32 -1.79 -1.90
CA ASN A 58 19.21 -2.60 -1.37
C ASN A 58 19.68 -3.75 -0.46
N GLN A 59 20.88 -4.29 -0.65
CA GLN A 59 21.39 -5.37 0.19
C GLN A 59 21.74 -4.85 1.59
N ALA A 60 22.27 -3.63 1.68
CA ALA A 60 22.52 -2.96 2.96
C ALA A 60 21.22 -2.69 3.73
N LEU A 61 20.11 -2.37 3.03
CA LEU A 61 18.80 -2.19 3.66
C LEU A 61 18.29 -3.48 4.34
N LEU A 62 18.51 -4.65 3.73
CA LEU A 62 18.15 -5.94 4.32
C LEU A 62 18.93 -6.28 5.60
N ASN A 63 20.06 -5.61 5.84
CA ASN A 63 20.86 -5.79 7.06
C ASN A 63 20.35 -4.94 8.23
N LEU A 64 19.54 -3.90 7.97
CA LEU A 64 18.95 -3.07 9.00
C LEU A 64 18.04 -3.90 9.92
N LYS A 65 18.01 -3.54 11.20
CA LYS A 65 17.20 -4.20 12.22
C LYS A 65 16.17 -3.22 12.75
N TRP A 66 14.92 -3.67 12.72
CA TRP A 66 13.85 -2.97 13.40
C TRP A 66 14.09 -3.00 14.91
N ASP A 67 13.93 -1.86 15.57
CA ASP A 67 14.16 -1.69 17.01
C ASP A 67 13.01 -2.21 17.89
N GLY A 68 11.93 -2.70 17.27
CA GLY A 68 10.73 -3.19 17.95
C GLY A 68 9.67 -2.11 18.23
N THR A 69 9.91 -0.86 17.83
CA THR A 69 9.03 0.28 18.09
C THR A 69 8.28 0.74 16.84
N LEU A 70 7.15 1.44 17.02
CA LEU A 70 6.42 2.04 15.89
C LEU A 70 7.08 3.32 15.35
N ASP A 71 8.19 3.78 15.95
CA ASP A 71 8.96 4.91 15.44
C ASP A 71 10.17 4.43 14.60
N GLY A 72 10.55 3.16 14.75
CA GLY A 72 11.62 2.52 14.00
C GLY A 72 11.16 1.69 12.80
N ASP A 73 9.86 1.62 12.52
CA ASP A 73 9.31 0.89 11.37
C ASP A 73 9.60 1.60 10.03
N VAL A 74 9.74 2.93 10.06
CA VAL A 74 10.20 3.78 8.96
C VAL A 74 11.58 4.34 9.28
N VAL A 75 12.54 4.12 8.37
CA VAL A 75 13.92 4.59 8.49
C VAL A 75 14.24 5.53 7.34
N HIS A 76 14.69 6.74 7.67
CA HIS A 76 15.18 7.74 6.74
C HIS A 76 16.59 7.36 6.27
N ILE A 77 16.78 7.18 4.98
CA ILE A 77 18.00 6.66 4.37
C ILE A 77 18.74 7.79 3.68
N ASN A 78 20.07 7.83 3.87
CA ASN A 78 20.97 8.74 3.15
C ASN A 78 20.54 10.22 3.27
N SER A 79 20.09 10.64 4.46
CA SER A 79 19.59 12.01 4.72
C SER A 79 18.43 12.41 3.78
N ASP A 80 17.51 11.48 3.55
CA ASP A 80 16.33 11.64 2.68
C ASP A 80 16.68 11.94 1.22
N LYS A 81 17.84 11.46 0.76
CA LYS A 81 18.27 11.66 -0.63
C LYS A 81 18.00 10.42 -1.45
N ALA A 82 16.99 10.51 -2.32
CA ALA A 82 16.76 9.55 -3.39
C ALA A 82 17.99 9.52 -4.32
N THR A 83 18.35 8.32 -4.77
CA THR A 83 19.55 8.08 -5.58
C THR A 83 19.24 7.91 -7.06
N PHE A 84 18.15 8.51 -7.55
CA PHE A 84 17.80 8.46 -8.98
C PHE A 84 18.92 9.02 -9.85
N THR A 85 19.27 8.28 -10.89
CA THR A 85 20.12 8.73 -11.98
C THR A 85 19.39 9.77 -12.84
N ASN A 86 20.15 10.54 -13.63
CA ASN A 86 19.55 11.48 -14.60
C ASN A 86 18.66 10.76 -15.62
N VAL A 87 18.97 9.51 -15.96
CA VAL A 87 18.16 8.69 -16.86
C VAL A 87 16.81 8.38 -16.21
N GLU A 88 16.81 7.87 -14.97
CA GLU A 88 15.58 7.55 -14.22
C GLU A 88 14.70 8.78 -13.95
N MET A 89 15.32 9.95 -13.74
CA MET A 89 14.62 11.22 -13.61
C MET A 89 13.96 11.70 -14.91
N GLY A 90 14.45 11.24 -16.06
CA GLY A 90 13.92 11.57 -17.38
C GLY A 90 12.87 10.59 -17.92
N GLU A 91 12.63 9.48 -17.23
CA GLU A 91 11.63 8.49 -17.65
C GLU A 91 10.22 9.07 -17.61
N THR A 92 9.44 8.82 -18.65
CA THR A 92 8.01 9.10 -18.71
C THR A 92 7.31 7.76 -18.89
N PHE A 93 6.39 7.38 -18.02
CA PHE A 93 5.72 6.06 -18.05
C PHE A 93 4.37 6.14 -18.78
N PRO A 94 4.31 6.14 -20.14
CA PRO A 94 3.04 6.19 -20.84
C PRO A 94 2.24 4.92 -20.61
N SER A 95 0.91 5.05 -20.56
CA SER A 95 0.01 3.92 -20.55
C SER A 95 0.23 3.05 -21.79
N GLN A 96 0.09 1.74 -21.60
CA GLN A 96 0.02 0.75 -22.67
C GLN A 96 -1.30 -0.03 -22.60
N GLY A 97 -2.23 0.38 -21.73
CA GLY A 97 -3.45 -0.37 -21.44
C GLY A 97 -3.20 -1.78 -20.88
N SER A 98 -1.98 -2.05 -20.42
CA SER A 98 -1.57 -3.35 -19.89
C SER A 98 -1.64 -3.36 -18.37
N LYS A 99 -1.60 -4.54 -17.76
CA LYS A 99 -1.54 -4.68 -16.30
C LYS A 99 -0.32 -4.00 -15.68
N LEU A 100 0.79 -3.94 -16.44
CA LEU A 100 2.05 -3.36 -16.01
C LEU A 100 2.12 -1.84 -16.24
N ARG A 101 1.39 -1.34 -17.25
CA ARG A 101 1.27 0.09 -17.56
C ARG A 101 -0.19 0.45 -17.86
N PRO A 102 -1.06 0.44 -16.84
CA PRO A 102 -2.50 0.59 -17.03
C PRO A 102 -2.93 2.05 -17.27
N VAL A 103 -2.13 3.02 -16.80
CA VAL A 103 -2.41 4.45 -16.89
C VAL A 103 -1.10 5.23 -16.99
N ASP A 104 -1.16 6.43 -17.55
CA ASP A 104 -0.01 7.32 -17.62
C ASP A 104 0.55 7.60 -16.23
N GLY A 105 1.87 7.52 -16.13
CA GLY A 105 2.60 7.73 -14.89
C GLY A 105 2.75 6.49 -14.02
N LEU A 106 2.24 5.31 -14.38
CA LEU A 106 2.42 4.07 -13.62
C LEU A 106 3.11 2.99 -14.45
N SER A 107 4.21 2.44 -13.93
CA SER A 107 4.94 1.32 -14.52
C SER A 107 5.32 0.30 -13.44
N LEU A 108 4.70 -0.86 -13.48
CA LEU A 108 4.97 -1.98 -12.57
C LEU A 108 5.86 -3.00 -13.25
N SER A 109 6.80 -3.57 -12.51
CA SER A 109 7.53 -4.75 -12.96
C SER A 109 6.61 -5.99 -12.96
N PRO A 110 6.85 -6.97 -13.86
CA PRO A 110 6.19 -8.26 -13.76
C PRO A 110 6.52 -8.94 -12.42
N LEU A 111 5.70 -9.91 -12.02
CA LEU A 111 6.07 -10.81 -10.93
C LEU A 111 7.37 -11.54 -11.28
N ASP A 112 8.20 -11.80 -10.28
CA ASP A 112 9.37 -12.67 -10.49
C ASP A 112 8.97 -14.14 -10.66
N ASN A 113 9.97 -15.01 -10.86
CA ASN A 113 9.76 -16.45 -11.05
C ASN A 113 9.15 -17.14 -9.82
N LEU A 114 9.11 -16.48 -8.67
CA LEU A 114 8.46 -16.97 -7.45
C LEU A 114 7.07 -16.37 -7.23
N GLY A 115 6.56 -15.58 -8.19
CA GLY A 115 5.26 -14.93 -8.12
C GLY A 115 5.21 -13.73 -7.18
N ARG A 116 6.35 -13.10 -6.91
CA ARG A 116 6.49 -11.97 -5.98
C ARG A 116 6.44 -10.65 -6.73
N SER A 117 5.83 -9.65 -6.10
CA SER A 117 5.79 -8.29 -6.65
C SER A 117 7.18 -7.65 -6.62
N GLN A 118 7.51 -7.00 -7.72
CA GLN A 118 8.78 -6.36 -7.95
C GLN A 118 8.63 -4.84 -7.92
N GLN A 119 9.58 -4.10 -8.48
CA GLN A 119 9.64 -2.65 -8.42
C GLN A 119 8.41 -1.99 -9.08
N GLY A 120 7.82 -1.02 -8.39
CA GLY A 120 6.87 -0.07 -8.95
C GLY A 120 7.57 1.26 -9.22
N ASN A 121 7.44 1.78 -10.43
CA ASN A 121 7.88 3.12 -10.80
C ASN A 121 6.67 3.98 -11.15
N PHE A 122 6.71 5.25 -10.74
CA PHE A 122 5.62 6.15 -11.02
C PHE A 122 6.02 7.62 -11.13
N ILE A 123 5.14 8.40 -11.76
CA ILE A 123 5.14 9.85 -11.76
C ILE A 123 3.80 10.30 -11.20
N ALA A 124 3.79 10.69 -9.93
CA ALA A 124 2.60 11.26 -9.31
C ALA A 124 2.48 12.75 -9.69
N SER A 125 1.28 13.16 -10.05
CA SER A 125 0.96 14.53 -10.43
C SER A 125 -0.44 14.89 -9.98
N ARG A 126 -0.75 16.19 -9.95
CA ARG A 126 -2.10 16.64 -9.64
C ARG A 126 -3.14 16.04 -10.59
N SER A 127 -2.84 16.00 -11.89
CA SER A 127 -3.73 15.47 -12.92
C SER A 127 -3.96 13.96 -12.82
N ALA A 128 -2.98 13.19 -12.32
CA ALA A 128 -3.17 11.77 -12.04
C ALA A 128 -4.09 11.58 -10.82
N MET A 129 -3.83 12.32 -9.74
CA MET A 129 -4.60 12.23 -8.49
C MET A 129 -6.05 12.70 -8.64
N ASP A 130 -6.32 13.71 -9.47
CA ASP A 130 -7.69 14.20 -9.73
C ASP A 130 -8.57 13.17 -10.47
N LYS A 131 -7.97 12.14 -11.09
CA LYS A 131 -8.69 11.01 -11.73
C LYS A 131 -9.04 9.88 -10.75
N VAL A 132 -8.53 9.93 -9.53
CA VAL A 132 -8.75 8.88 -8.52
C VAL A 132 -10.19 8.93 -8.03
N THR A 133 -10.86 7.78 -8.11
CA THR A 133 -12.24 7.62 -7.65
C THR A 133 -12.31 7.03 -6.24
N LYS A 134 -13.52 6.92 -5.68
CA LYS A 134 -13.70 6.26 -4.39
C LYS A 134 -13.23 4.81 -4.47
N ARG A 135 -12.34 4.43 -3.56
CA ARG A 135 -11.83 3.05 -3.43
C ARG A 135 -12.99 2.08 -3.14
N PRO A 136 -13.05 0.91 -3.80
CA PRO A 136 -13.99 -0.13 -3.43
C PRO A 136 -13.68 -0.66 -2.03
N ASP A 137 -14.72 -1.11 -1.31
CA ASP A 137 -14.59 -1.61 0.07
C ASP A 137 -13.68 -2.85 0.17
N ARG A 138 -13.49 -3.56 -0.95
CA ARG A 138 -12.67 -4.77 -1.02
C ARG A 138 -11.84 -4.79 -2.29
N ILE A 139 -10.61 -5.24 -2.16
CA ILE A 139 -9.77 -5.63 -3.29
C ILE A 139 -10.25 -7.01 -3.75
N GLY A 140 -10.34 -7.21 -5.07
CA GLY A 140 -10.75 -8.47 -5.69
C GLY A 140 -10.01 -9.68 -5.13
N TYR A 141 -10.71 -10.79 -4.97
CA TYR A 141 -10.17 -12.02 -4.41
C TYR A 141 -8.93 -12.51 -5.19
N ASP A 142 -8.99 -12.44 -6.52
CA ASP A 142 -7.93 -12.88 -7.43
C ASP A 142 -6.68 -11.99 -7.44
N VAL A 143 -6.77 -10.79 -6.87
CA VAL A 143 -5.59 -9.95 -6.62
C VAL A 143 -4.87 -10.52 -5.41
N ARG A 144 -3.88 -11.36 -5.63
CA ARG A 144 -3.32 -12.21 -4.59
C ARG A 144 -1.80 -12.09 -4.55
N PRO A 145 -1.24 -11.35 -3.59
CA PRO A 145 0.21 -11.26 -3.45
C PRO A 145 0.81 -12.58 -2.95
N SER A 146 2.13 -12.72 -3.13
CA SER A 146 2.88 -13.85 -2.58
C SER A 146 2.71 -13.93 -1.07
N GLY A 147 2.51 -15.15 -0.56
CA GLY A 147 2.32 -15.45 0.86
C GLY A 147 0.97 -15.03 1.44
N TRP A 148 0.02 -14.58 0.61
CA TRP A 148 -1.31 -14.16 1.07
C TRP A 148 -2.10 -15.32 1.69
N PHE A 149 -1.91 -16.55 1.18
CA PHE A 149 -2.50 -17.76 1.73
C PHE A 149 -1.40 -18.71 2.16
N ILE A 150 -1.76 -19.63 3.05
CA ILE A 150 -0.87 -20.71 3.48
C ILE A 150 -0.99 -21.89 2.52
N ASN A 151 0.14 -22.52 2.19
CA ASN A 151 0.27 -23.72 1.33
C ASN A 151 -0.28 -23.57 -0.09
N ASP A 152 -0.27 -22.37 -0.63
CA ASP A 152 -0.56 -22.11 -2.03
C ASP A 152 0.69 -22.17 -2.91
N ARG A 153 0.49 -22.10 -4.22
CA ARG A 153 1.57 -22.12 -5.21
C ARG A 153 1.33 -21.09 -6.32
N PHE A 154 2.41 -20.58 -6.87
CA PHE A 154 2.40 -19.79 -8.09
C PHE A 154 2.50 -20.76 -9.28
N ASP A 155 1.57 -20.65 -10.24
CA ASP A 155 1.54 -21.51 -11.43
C ASP A 155 2.30 -20.92 -12.64
N GLY A 156 3.04 -19.84 -12.43
CA GLY A 156 3.69 -19.05 -13.48
C GLY A 156 2.86 -17.86 -13.97
N THR A 157 1.57 -17.81 -13.63
CA THR A 157 0.66 -16.71 -14.02
C THR A 157 -0.08 -16.12 -12.82
N LYS A 158 -0.53 -16.95 -11.88
CA LYS A 158 -1.28 -16.54 -10.68
C LYS A 158 -1.08 -17.50 -9.51
N TRP A 159 -1.51 -17.05 -8.33
CA TRP A 159 -1.50 -17.85 -7.12
C TRP A 159 -2.77 -18.71 -7.01
N VAL A 160 -2.60 -20.02 -6.81
CA VAL A 160 -3.70 -21.00 -6.76
C VAL A 160 -3.61 -21.91 -5.53
N GLY A 161 -4.76 -22.45 -5.10
CA GLY A 161 -4.85 -23.35 -3.95
C GLY A 161 -4.60 -22.65 -2.61
N GLY A 162 -4.23 -23.44 -1.60
CA GLY A 162 -4.00 -23.01 -0.23
C GLY A 162 -5.27 -22.62 0.54
N TYR A 163 -5.09 -22.13 1.75
CA TYR A 163 -6.17 -21.56 2.57
C TYR A 163 -5.75 -20.22 3.18
N HIS A 164 -6.72 -19.32 3.32
CA HIS A 164 -6.50 -18.00 3.89
C HIS A 164 -6.64 -18.06 5.41
N ASN A 165 -5.60 -17.65 6.13
CA ASN A 165 -5.66 -17.44 7.57
C ASN A 165 -5.11 -16.04 7.87
N ASN A 166 -6.01 -15.11 8.18
CA ASN A 166 -5.67 -13.73 8.49
C ASN A 166 -6.34 -13.33 9.81
N PRO A 167 -5.66 -13.51 10.94
CA PRO A 167 -6.22 -13.21 12.25
C PRO A 167 -6.33 -11.70 12.48
N ASN A 168 -7.31 -11.30 13.29
CA ASN A 168 -7.33 -9.96 13.87
C ASN A 168 -6.39 -9.92 15.08
N VAL A 169 -5.49 -8.94 15.10
CA VAL A 169 -4.47 -8.75 16.13
C VAL A 169 -4.57 -7.35 16.70
N LYS A 170 -4.18 -7.19 17.97
CA LYS A 170 -4.15 -5.89 18.63
C LYS A 170 -3.05 -5.01 18.04
N LEU A 171 -3.40 -3.78 17.67
CA LEU A 171 -2.47 -2.71 17.33
C LEU A 171 -2.98 -1.40 17.94
N GLY A 172 -2.19 -0.78 18.81
CA GLY A 172 -2.67 0.31 19.66
C GLY A 172 -3.87 -0.13 20.50
N ASN A 173 -4.97 0.62 20.39
CA ASN A 173 -6.20 0.40 21.16
C ASN A 173 -7.28 -0.41 20.40
N SER A 174 -6.98 -0.93 19.21
CA SER A 174 -7.95 -1.66 18.39
C SER A 174 -7.42 -3.03 17.95
N LYS A 175 -8.32 -3.88 17.45
CA LYS A 175 -7.97 -5.13 16.75
C LYS A 175 -8.28 -5.00 15.27
N GLN A 176 -7.39 -5.49 14.43
CA GLN A 176 -7.50 -5.41 12.98
C GLN A 176 -6.75 -6.54 12.30
N ALA A 177 -7.10 -6.83 11.06
CA ALA A 177 -6.47 -7.89 10.28
C ALA A 177 -4.96 -7.66 10.21
N LEU A 178 -4.18 -8.72 10.52
CA LEU A 178 -2.73 -8.67 10.46
C LEU A 178 -2.26 -8.38 9.03
N TRP A 179 -2.70 -9.22 8.09
CA TRP A 179 -2.28 -9.13 6.70
C TRP A 179 -3.16 -8.18 5.91
N ASN A 180 -2.49 -7.32 5.14
CA ASN A 180 -3.07 -6.38 4.21
C ASN A 180 -2.51 -6.69 2.82
N LYS A 181 -3.33 -6.47 1.79
CA LYS A 181 -2.82 -6.38 0.42
C LYS A 181 -2.22 -4.98 0.28
N SER A 182 -0.97 -4.87 0.73
CA SER A 182 -0.23 -3.61 0.78
C SER A 182 0.14 -3.20 -0.62
N HIS A 183 -0.25 -1.98 -1.00
CA HIS A 183 0.18 -1.44 -2.28
C HIS A 183 1.67 -1.12 -2.22
N ILE A 184 2.40 -1.29 -3.31
CA ILE A 184 3.74 -0.68 -3.43
C ILE A 184 3.63 0.70 -4.09
N VAL A 185 2.65 0.92 -4.96
CA VAL A 185 2.23 2.26 -5.42
C VAL A 185 0.81 2.53 -4.96
N GLY A 186 0.65 3.52 -4.09
CA GLY A 186 -0.60 3.82 -3.41
C GLY A 186 -1.79 4.12 -4.33
N TYR A 187 -2.97 3.60 -3.95
CA TYR A 187 -4.24 3.85 -4.67
C TYR A 187 -4.52 5.34 -4.86
N GLN A 188 -4.11 6.17 -3.90
CA GLN A 188 -4.31 7.61 -3.92
C GLN A 188 -3.65 8.34 -5.10
N PHE A 189 -2.71 7.70 -5.82
CA PHE A 189 -2.03 8.32 -6.96
C PHE A 189 -2.69 8.01 -8.29
N PHE A 190 -3.23 6.79 -8.45
CA PHE A 190 -3.70 6.30 -9.75
C PHE A 190 -5.06 5.59 -9.72
N GLY A 191 -5.63 5.32 -8.55
CA GLY A 191 -6.97 4.74 -8.40
C GLY A 191 -7.04 3.27 -8.81
N MET A 192 -8.16 2.86 -9.42
CA MET A 192 -8.41 1.46 -9.82
C MET A 192 -7.26 0.78 -10.59
N PRO A 193 -6.51 1.46 -11.48
CA PRO A 193 -5.28 0.95 -12.07
C PRO A 193 -4.27 0.28 -11.11
N THR A 194 -4.23 0.66 -9.82
CA THR A 194 -3.30 0.09 -8.84
C THR A 194 -3.75 -1.26 -8.28
N MET A 195 -4.98 -1.71 -8.59
CA MET A 195 -5.64 -2.88 -7.99
C MET A 195 -5.23 -4.20 -8.67
N VAL A 196 -3.93 -4.42 -8.81
CA VAL A 196 -3.34 -5.57 -9.53
C VAL A 196 -2.30 -6.27 -8.67
N THR A 197 -2.11 -7.58 -8.87
CA THR A 197 -1.23 -8.42 -8.04
C THR A 197 0.22 -7.91 -8.01
N GLU A 198 0.73 -7.43 -9.15
CA GLU A 198 2.09 -6.88 -9.34
C GLU A 198 2.35 -5.64 -8.51
N ASN A 199 1.29 -4.97 -8.06
CA ASN A 199 1.37 -3.80 -7.20
C ASN A 199 1.12 -4.14 -5.71
N MET A 200 1.11 -5.43 -5.33
CA MET A 200 0.70 -5.85 -4.00
C MET A 200 1.75 -6.73 -3.32
N THR A 201 1.98 -6.50 -2.04
CA THR A 201 2.70 -7.42 -1.15
C THR A 201 1.76 -7.89 -0.04
N THR A 202 2.08 -9.02 0.58
CA THR A 202 1.47 -9.40 1.86
C THR A 202 2.21 -8.64 2.96
N GLY A 203 1.64 -7.51 3.37
CA GLY A 203 2.24 -6.63 4.37
C GLY A 203 1.44 -6.60 5.66
N THR A 204 2.11 -6.32 6.77
CA THR A 204 1.45 -6.06 8.05
C THR A 204 0.65 -4.76 8.00
N ARG A 205 -0.18 -4.50 9.01
CA ARG A 205 -0.88 -3.22 9.09
C ARG A 205 0.06 -2.05 9.38
N VAL A 206 1.14 -2.29 10.12
CA VAL A 206 2.20 -1.29 10.38
C VAL A 206 2.85 -0.90 9.07
N GLU A 207 3.36 -1.86 8.32
CA GLU A 207 3.98 -1.63 7.00
C GLU A 207 3.04 -0.93 6.02
N ASN A 208 1.76 -1.35 5.97
CA ASN A 208 0.80 -0.77 5.05
C ASN A 208 0.42 0.68 5.40
N ALA A 209 0.18 0.97 6.69
CA ALA A 209 -0.53 2.20 7.09
C ALA A 209 -0.44 2.61 8.58
N TYR A 210 0.51 2.10 9.38
CA TYR A 210 0.59 2.50 10.79
C TYR A 210 2.01 2.49 11.39
N PRO A 211 2.82 3.53 11.13
CA PRO A 211 2.65 4.54 10.08
C PRO A 211 3.03 3.97 8.68
N GLY A 212 4.15 3.26 8.57
CA GLY A 212 4.58 2.54 7.37
C GLY A 212 4.57 3.35 6.06
N GLN A 213 4.08 2.74 4.99
CA GLN A 213 4.04 3.33 3.65
C GLN A 213 3.23 4.62 3.57
N LEU A 214 2.23 4.84 4.46
CA LEU A 214 1.46 6.08 4.47
C LEU A 214 2.33 7.32 4.71
N VAL A 215 3.51 7.21 5.35
CA VAL A 215 4.41 8.35 5.57
C VAL A 215 4.89 8.93 4.23
N ALA A 216 5.57 8.12 3.41
CA ALA A 216 6.04 8.54 2.08
C ALA A 216 4.87 8.97 1.19
N GLU A 217 3.78 8.22 1.28
CA GLU A 217 2.57 8.43 0.52
C GLU A 217 1.89 9.78 0.82
N ASP A 218 1.82 10.19 2.08
CA ASP A 218 1.26 11.47 2.50
C ASP A 218 2.24 12.61 2.23
N ASP A 219 3.55 12.41 2.34
CA ASP A 219 4.57 13.39 1.95
C ASP A 219 4.42 13.78 0.47
N ILE A 220 4.28 12.79 -0.42
CA ILE A 220 4.04 13.00 -1.86
C ILE A 220 2.72 13.72 -2.09
N ARG A 221 1.63 13.25 -1.47
CA ARG A 221 0.29 13.87 -1.58
C ARG A 221 0.33 15.34 -1.17
N ASN A 222 0.98 15.63 -0.05
CA ASN A 222 1.08 16.97 0.52
C ASN A 222 1.94 17.89 -0.33
N ALA A 223 3.05 17.39 -0.89
CA ALA A 223 3.89 18.13 -1.82
C ALA A 223 3.09 18.56 -3.07
N ILE A 224 2.37 17.64 -3.70
CA ILE A 224 1.53 17.92 -4.88
C ILE A 224 0.38 18.87 -4.52
N LYS A 225 -0.24 18.70 -3.34
CA LYS A 225 -1.33 19.58 -2.88
C LYS A 225 -0.85 21.03 -2.71
N LYS A 226 0.35 21.24 -2.16
CA LYS A 226 0.95 22.58 -1.96
C LYS A 226 1.53 23.17 -3.26
N HIS A 227 1.98 22.31 -4.17
CA HIS A 227 2.62 22.69 -5.42
C HIS A 227 1.99 21.94 -6.61
N PRO A 228 0.78 22.34 -7.05
CA PRO A 228 -0.02 21.55 -8.00
C PRO A 228 0.60 21.35 -9.38
N ASN A 229 1.59 22.17 -9.76
CA ASN A 229 2.32 22.06 -11.03
C ASN A 229 3.53 21.12 -10.94
N ILE A 230 3.85 20.60 -9.76
CA ILE A 230 4.97 19.68 -9.57
C ILE A 230 4.58 18.26 -9.96
N MET A 231 5.56 17.53 -10.48
CA MET A 231 5.50 16.10 -10.67
C MET A 231 6.55 15.44 -9.77
N ILE A 232 6.19 14.30 -9.21
CA ILE A 232 7.04 13.54 -8.30
C ILE A 232 7.39 12.21 -8.97
N ARG A 233 8.67 11.99 -9.27
CA ARG A 233 9.19 10.69 -9.68
C ARG A 233 9.29 9.83 -8.41
N GLY A 234 8.62 8.69 -8.39
CA GLY A 234 8.62 7.77 -7.25
C GLY A 234 8.95 6.33 -7.66
N GLN A 235 9.60 5.59 -6.77
CA GLN A 235 10.02 4.20 -6.95
C GLN A 235 9.86 3.45 -5.64
N VAL A 236 9.20 2.28 -5.68
CA VAL A 236 9.02 1.41 -4.51
C VAL A 236 9.47 0.01 -4.85
N THR A 237 10.41 -0.52 -4.07
CA THR A 237 11.01 -1.85 -4.31
C THR A 237 10.84 -2.72 -3.07
N PRO A 238 9.95 -3.74 -3.10
CA PRO A 238 9.91 -4.77 -2.08
C PRO A 238 11.21 -5.57 -2.09
N LEU A 239 11.82 -5.77 -0.92
CA LEU A 239 13.07 -6.52 -0.79
C LEU A 239 12.83 -7.82 -0.02
N TYR A 240 13.37 -8.92 -0.55
CA TYR A 240 13.21 -10.28 -0.04
C TYR A 240 14.57 -10.89 0.27
N ILE A 241 14.65 -11.82 1.22
CA ILE A 241 15.86 -12.64 1.41
C ILE A 241 15.67 -13.99 0.72
N GLY A 242 16.53 -14.31 -0.25
CA GLY A 242 16.49 -15.59 -0.97
C GLY A 242 15.12 -15.92 -1.54
N THR A 243 14.56 -17.06 -1.13
CA THR A 243 13.27 -17.59 -1.60
C THR A 243 12.08 -17.15 -0.74
N GLU A 244 12.26 -16.20 0.17
CA GLU A 244 11.16 -15.70 0.99
C GLU A 244 10.01 -15.19 0.14
N ARG A 245 8.80 -15.49 0.61
CA ARG A 245 7.56 -15.17 -0.09
C ARG A 245 7.07 -13.77 0.24
N LEU A 246 7.30 -13.31 1.46
CA LEU A 246 6.98 -11.96 1.92
C LEU A 246 8.24 -11.10 1.87
N PRO A 247 8.13 -9.81 1.52
CA PRO A 247 9.27 -8.91 1.62
C PRO A 247 9.57 -8.63 3.09
N ARG A 248 10.84 -8.36 3.40
CA ARG A 248 11.29 -7.84 4.70
C ARG A 248 10.88 -6.38 4.92
N GLY A 249 10.59 -5.69 3.83
CA GLY A 249 10.18 -4.29 3.80
C GLY A 249 10.18 -3.77 2.37
N VAL A 250 9.92 -2.47 2.23
CA VAL A 250 9.98 -1.77 0.96
C VAL A 250 10.98 -0.61 1.03
N HIS A 251 11.79 -0.47 -0.02
CA HIS A 251 12.61 0.71 -0.25
C HIS A 251 11.79 1.70 -1.08
N TYR A 252 11.47 2.86 -0.51
CA TYR A 252 10.60 3.88 -1.08
C TYR A 252 11.41 5.14 -1.34
N MET A 253 11.55 5.51 -2.61
CA MET A 253 12.18 6.77 -3.02
C MET A 253 11.18 7.66 -3.74
N ALA A 254 11.26 8.96 -3.52
CA ALA A 254 10.54 9.93 -4.34
C ALA A 254 11.30 11.25 -4.43
N LYS A 255 11.24 11.90 -5.60
CA LYS A 255 11.94 13.15 -5.88
C LYS A 255 11.12 14.03 -6.81
N SER A 256 10.97 15.30 -6.46
CA SER A 256 10.31 16.27 -7.33
C SER A 256 11.14 16.59 -8.57
N ILE A 257 10.49 16.62 -9.73
CA ILE A 257 11.16 16.65 -11.03
C ILE A 257 11.61 18.08 -11.39
N GLN A 258 10.67 19.03 -11.41
CA GLN A 258 10.88 20.38 -11.97
C GLN A 258 11.92 21.20 -11.20
N ASP A 259 12.10 20.92 -9.92
CA ASP A 259 12.98 21.66 -9.01
C ASP A 259 14.11 20.78 -8.46
N ASN A 260 14.33 19.61 -9.09
CA ASN A 260 15.38 18.66 -8.74
C ASN A 260 15.39 18.27 -7.25
N GLY A 261 14.23 18.05 -6.66
CA GLY A 261 14.10 17.58 -5.28
C GLY A 261 14.10 18.67 -4.21
N LYS A 262 13.92 19.95 -4.58
CA LYS A 262 13.86 21.06 -3.61
C LYS A 262 12.59 21.00 -2.75
N ILE A 263 11.45 20.67 -3.34
CA ILE A 263 10.15 20.55 -2.65
C ILE A 263 10.01 19.17 -1.99
N LEU A 264 10.42 18.10 -2.66
CA LEU A 264 10.36 16.75 -2.10
C LEU A 264 11.57 15.94 -2.56
N ASN A 265 12.30 15.39 -1.60
CA ASN A 265 13.29 14.35 -1.84
C ASN A 265 13.23 13.45 -0.61
N LEU A 266 12.89 12.18 -0.84
CA LEU A 266 12.79 11.19 0.22
C LEU A 266 13.43 9.87 -0.22
N ASN A 267 13.96 9.17 0.76
CA ASN A 267 14.52 7.84 0.60
C ASN A 267 14.29 7.11 1.92
N TYR A 268 13.27 6.26 1.97
CA TYR A 268 12.83 5.58 3.17
C TYR A 268 12.96 4.07 3.01
N TRP A 269 13.35 3.40 4.10
CA TRP A 269 13.20 1.97 4.26
C TRP A 269 12.07 1.70 5.25
N ILE A 270 11.10 0.90 4.82
CA ILE A 270 9.88 0.66 5.59
C ILE A 270 9.78 -0.84 5.87
N PHE A 271 9.87 -1.21 7.14
CA PHE A 271 9.89 -2.61 7.54
C PHE A 271 8.52 -3.28 7.42
N ASN A 272 8.51 -4.54 6.95
CA ASN A 272 7.35 -5.41 7.04
C ASN A 272 7.32 -6.14 8.38
N VAL A 273 6.96 -5.42 9.44
CA VAL A 273 7.03 -5.86 10.84
C VAL A 273 5.80 -5.38 11.60
N GLN A 274 5.49 -5.97 12.75
CA GLN A 274 4.44 -5.44 13.63
C GLN A 274 4.72 -5.85 15.09
N PRO A 275 4.52 -4.94 16.08
CA PRO A 275 4.70 -5.26 17.49
C PRO A 275 3.92 -6.50 17.94
N GLY A 276 4.60 -7.40 18.64
CA GLY A 276 4.04 -8.65 19.15
C GLY A 276 3.74 -9.71 18.08
N ILE A 277 4.21 -9.53 16.85
CA ILE A 277 4.05 -10.50 15.76
C ILE A 277 5.42 -11.03 15.33
N THR A 278 5.57 -12.35 15.30
CA THR A 278 6.72 -13.02 14.68
C THR A 278 6.27 -13.61 13.36
N ILE A 279 6.90 -13.18 12.27
CA ILE A 279 6.54 -13.54 10.89
C ILE A 279 7.49 -14.61 10.37
N ASP A 280 6.94 -15.69 9.82
CA ASP A 280 7.65 -16.59 8.92
C ASP A 280 7.51 -16.05 7.49
N TYR A 281 8.52 -15.29 7.04
CA TYR A 281 8.53 -14.66 5.72
C TYR A 281 8.60 -15.68 4.57
N GLN A 282 8.99 -16.93 4.85
CA GLN A 282 9.02 -17.99 3.85
C GLN A 282 7.61 -18.52 3.55
N THR A 283 6.67 -18.43 4.49
CA THR A 283 5.33 -19.04 4.33
C THR A 283 4.16 -18.09 4.50
N GLY A 284 4.34 -16.93 5.14
CA GLY A 284 3.26 -16.03 5.55
C GLY A 284 2.57 -16.43 6.85
N LYS A 285 3.02 -17.50 7.52
CA LYS A 285 2.55 -17.84 8.88
C LYS A 285 3.03 -16.80 9.87
N ALA A 286 2.25 -16.55 10.91
CA ALA A 286 2.61 -15.64 11.98
C ALA A 286 2.30 -16.25 13.36
N THR A 287 3.18 -15.98 14.31
CA THR A 287 2.94 -16.25 15.74
C THR A 287 2.58 -14.94 16.43
N ILE A 288 1.42 -14.95 17.12
CA ILE A 288 0.90 -13.78 17.82
C ILE A 288 1.25 -13.90 19.31
N GLN A 289 2.10 -13.00 19.80
CA GLN A 289 2.45 -12.92 21.21
C GLN A 289 1.26 -12.47 22.06
N LYS A 290 1.26 -12.78 23.35
CA LYS A 290 0.15 -12.47 24.28
C LYS A 290 -0.22 -10.98 24.29
N SER A 291 0.75 -10.09 24.11
CA SER A 291 0.55 -8.63 24.03
C SER A 291 -0.26 -8.18 22.82
N ALA A 292 -0.25 -8.97 21.73
CA ALA A 292 -0.92 -8.67 20.46
C ALA A 292 -2.19 -9.52 20.22
N LYS A 293 -2.60 -10.36 21.18
CA LYS A 293 -3.80 -11.21 21.08
C LYS A 293 -5.10 -10.44 21.24
#